data_AF-A0A7Y2UUQ3-F1
#
_entry.id   AF-A0A7Y2UUQ3-F1
#
_cell.length_a   1.000
_cell.length_b   1.000
_cell.length_c   1.000
_cell.angle_alpha   90.00
_cell.angle_beta   90.00
_cell.angle_gamma   90.00
#
_symmetry.space_group_name_H-M   'P 1'
#
loop_
_entity.id
_entity.type
_entity.pdbx_description
1 polymer ?
#
loop_
_entity_poly.entity_id
_entity_poly.type
_entity_poly.pdbx_seq_one_letter_code
_entity_poly.pdbx_strand_id
1 'polypeptide(L)' 'MRFDLDPDTPQFSYKLLASTVTPRPIAWVTTQGKNGVINAAPYSFFNVMGHTPPTVAIGILADPEKGWKDTARNILDTG' A
#
# COMPACT_ATOMS: atom_id res chain seq x y z
N MET A 1 -9.87 23.06 13.15
CA MET A 1 -9.97 22.98 11.69
C MET A 1 -10.82 21.77 11.34
N ARG A 2 -11.78 21.89 10.43
CA ARG A 2 -12.56 20.75 9.92
C ARG A 2 -12.21 20.58 8.44
N PHE A 3 -11.76 19.39 8.07
CA PHE A 3 -11.49 19.03 6.68
C PHE A 3 -12.69 18.25 6.14
N ASP A 4 -13.11 18.57 4.93
CA ASP A 4 -14.07 17.75 4.17
C ASP A 4 -13.28 16.88 3.19
N LEU A 5 -13.46 15.57 3.26
CA LEU A 5 -12.72 14.62 2.43
C LEU A 5 -13.60 14.19 1.27
N ASP A 6 -13.74 15.11 0.31
CA ASP A 6 -14.52 14.89 -0.90
C ASP A 6 -13.87 13.79 -1.76
N PRO A 7 -14.61 12.72 -2.14
CA PRO A 7 -14.12 11.68 -3.03
C PRO A 7 -13.60 12.19 -4.39
N ASP A 8 -14.04 13.36 -4.86
CA ASP A 8 -13.57 13.99 -6.10
C ASP A 8 -12.19 14.67 -5.94
N THR A 9 -11.66 14.75 -4.71
CA THR A 9 -10.34 15.34 -4.41
C THR A 9 -9.37 14.34 -3.73
N PRO A 10 -9.16 13.14 -4.28
CA PRO A 10 -8.43 12.07 -3.59
C PRO A 10 -6.97 12.43 -3.28
N GLN A 11 -6.34 13.31 -4.08
CA GLN A 11 -4.98 13.79 -3.84
C GLN A 11 -4.88 14.68 -2.60
N PHE A 12 -5.93 15.44 -2.24
CA PHE A 12 -5.95 16.24 -1.01
C PHE A 12 -5.96 15.32 0.21
N SER A 13 -6.88 14.36 0.23
CA SER A 13 -6.99 13.34 1.28
C SER A 13 -5.69 12.55 1.43
N TYR A 14 -5.07 12.14 0.31
CA TYR A 14 -3.77 11.48 0.33
C TYR A 14 -2.69 12.33 1.00
N LYS A 15 -2.54 13.60 0.60
CA LYS A 15 -1.53 14.51 1.16
C LYS A 15 -1.77 14.76 2.64
N LEU A 16 -3.02 14.96 3.05
CA LEU A 16 -3.37 15.17 4.45
C LEU A 16 -3.01 13.95 5.29
N LEU A 17 -3.41 12.75 4.88
CA LEU A 17 -3.09 11.50 5.61
C LEU A 17 -1.58 11.23 5.62
N ALA A 18 -0.90 11.37 4.49
CA ALA A 18 0.53 11.09 4.37
C ALA A 18 1.42 12.11 5.13
N SER A 19 0.91 13.30 5.45
CA SER A 19 1.64 14.29 6.26
C SER A 19 1.30 14.22 7.75
N THR A 20 0.09 13.79 8.11
CA THR A 20 -0.37 13.79 9.52
C THR A 20 -0.18 12.45 10.21
N VAL A 21 -0.32 11.33 9.49
CA VAL A 21 -0.06 9.99 10.03
C VAL A 21 1.42 9.67 9.88
N THR A 22 2.20 10.11 10.87
CA THR A 22 3.67 9.96 10.91
C THR A 22 4.17 9.75 12.36
N PRO A 23 5.34 9.12 12.56
CA PRO A 23 6.17 8.44 11.57
C PRO A 23 5.50 7.16 11.04
N ARG A 24 5.84 6.73 9.82
CA ARG A 24 5.32 5.48 9.24
C ARG A 24 6.46 4.47 9.07
N PRO A 25 6.30 3.23 9.57
CA PRO A 25 7.23 2.17 9.24
C PRO A 25 7.16 1.90 7.72
N ILE A 26 8.30 1.55 7.13
CA ILE A 26 8.40 1.23 5.71
C ILE A 26 8.60 -0.27 5.56
N ALA A 27 7.63 -0.95 4.98
CA ALA A 27 7.77 -2.34 4.56
C ALA A 27 8.46 -2.40 3.19
N TRP A 28 9.63 -3.01 3.13
CA TRP A 28 10.21 -3.47 1.87
C TRP A 28 9.61 -4.82 1.52
N VAL A 29 8.77 -4.86 0.50
CA VAL A 29 8.03 -6.06 0.11
C VAL A 29 8.67 -6.64 -1.14
N THR A 30 9.15 -7.87 -1.03
CA THR A 30 9.61 -8.68 -2.15
C THR A 30 8.51 -9.62 -2.59
N THR A 31 8.31 -9.74 -3.89
CA THR A 31 7.33 -10.64 -4.51
C THR A 31 7.95 -11.31 -5.72
N GLN A 32 7.45 -12.47 -6.12
CA GLN A 32 7.89 -13.16 -7.32
C GLN A 32 6.71 -13.35 -8.25
N GLY A 33 6.85 -12.95 -9.52
CA GLY A 33 5.83 -13.22 -10.53
C GLY A 33 5.84 -14.67 -10.99
N LYS A 34 4.79 -15.11 -11.70
CA LYS A 34 4.69 -16.45 -12.30
C LYS A 34 5.84 -16.79 -13.27
N ASN A 35 6.48 -15.79 -13.85
CA ASN A 35 7.65 -15.93 -14.72
C ASN A 35 8.98 -16.04 -13.93
N GLY A 36 8.94 -16.10 -12.61
CA GLY A 36 10.12 -16.19 -11.74
C GLY A 36 10.82 -14.85 -11.47
N VAL A 37 10.38 -13.74 -12.09
CA VAL A 37 10.99 -12.41 -11.90
C VAL A 37 10.69 -11.89 -10.50
N ILE A 38 11.74 -11.45 -9.79
CA ILE A 38 11.63 -10.87 -8.45
C ILE A 38 11.40 -9.37 -8.56
N ASN A 39 10.38 -8.88 -7.86
CA ASN A 39 10.07 -7.46 -7.67
C ASN A 39 10.28 -7.08 -6.21
N ALA A 40 10.80 -5.88 -5.95
CA ALA A 40 10.98 -5.33 -4.60
C ALA A 40 10.54 -3.86 -4.58
N ALA A 41 9.63 -3.51 -3.66
CA ALA A 41 9.14 -2.13 -3.55
C ALA A 41 8.86 -1.72 -2.08
N PRO A 42 9.11 -0.44 -1.71
CA PRO A 42 8.82 0.08 -0.39
C PRO A 42 7.37 0.58 -0.25
N TYR A 43 6.74 0.29 0.89
CA TYR A 43 5.39 0.72 1.24
C TYR A 43 5.34 1.32 2.65
N SER A 44 4.90 2.57 2.76
CA SER A 44 4.73 3.25 4.06
C SER A 44 3.30 3.18 4.62
N PHE A 45 2.33 2.70 3.85
CA PHE A 45 0.98 2.41 4.37
C PHE A 45 0.99 1.00 4.93
N PHE A 46 1.74 0.78 6.02
CA PHE A 46 2.02 -0.52 6.59
C PHE A 46 1.83 -0.50 8.11
N ASN A 47 1.19 -1.54 8.66
CA ASN A 47 1.15 -1.76 10.11
C ASN A 47 0.80 -3.21 10.49
N VAL A 48 0.98 -3.54 11.78
CA VAL A 48 0.52 -4.78 12.42
C VAL A 48 -0.97 -4.66 12.78
N MET A 49 -1.74 -5.70 12.50
CA MET A 49 -3.19 -5.76 12.74
C MET A 49 -3.58 -6.74 13.87
N GLY A 50 -2.69 -7.64 14.25
CA GLY A 50 -2.95 -8.59 15.32
C GLY A 50 -1.83 -9.61 15.47
N HIS A 51 -1.80 -10.31 16.61
CA HIS A 51 -0.79 -11.32 16.92
C HIS A 51 -1.33 -12.76 16.92
N THR A 52 -2.65 -12.95 16.88
CA THR A 52 -3.30 -14.28 16.87
C THR A 52 -4.55 -14.29 15.97
N PRO A 53 -4.43 -14.69 14.69
CA PRO A 53 -3.19 -15.00 13.99
C PRO A 53 -2.33 -13.74 13.77
N PRO A 54 -1.00 -13.87 13.66
CA PRO A 54 -0.13 -12.77 13.28
C PRO A 54 -0.57 -12.19 11.94
N THR A 55 -0.96 -10.92 11.94
CA THR A 55 -1.56 -10.27 10.78
C THR A 55 -0.95 -8.89 10.58
N VAL A 56 -0.61 -8.56 9.34
CA VAL A 56 -0.19 -7.23 8.92
C VAL A 56 -1.05 -6.75 7.75
N ALA A 57 -1.11 -5.44 7.55
CA ALA A 57 -1.75 -4.85 6.39
C ALA A 57 -0.76 -3.96 5.64
N ILE A 58 -0.76 -4.07 4.32
CA ILE A 58 0.01 -3.21 3.41
C ILE A 58 -0.95 -2.59 2.41
N GLY A 59 -1.07 -1.27 2.44
CA GLY A 59 -1.85 -0.50 1.48
C GLY A 59 -1.09 -0.32 0.17
N ILE A 60 -1.57 -0.97 -0.89
CA ILE A 60 -1.03 -0.82 -2.24
C ILE A 60 -2.03 0.00 -3.06
N LEU A 61 -1.65 1.23 -3.42
CA LEU A 61 -2.46 2.07 -4.30
C LEU A 61 -2.26 1.63 -5.75
N ALA A 62 -3.36 1.39 -6.46
CA ALA A 62 -3.36 1.22 -7.90
C ALA A 62 -2.99 2.53 -8.59
N ASP A 63 -2.30 2.41 -9.72
CA ASP A 63 -2.11 3.50 -10.65
C ASP A 63 -3.42 3.72 -11.43
N PRO A 64 -3.91 4.96 -11.60
CA PRO A 64 -5.16 5.22 -12.30
C PRO A 64 -5.19 4.74 -13.75
N GLU A 65 -4.04 4.70 -14.42
CA GLU A 65 -3.94 4.29 -15.83
C GLU A 65 -3.40 2.87 -15.97
N LYS A 66 -2.37 2.52 -15.21
CA LYS A 66 -1.66 1.23 -15.31
C LYS A 66 -2.29 0.13 -14.45
N GLY A 67 -3.21 0.49 -13.55
CA GLY A 67 -3.84 -0.45 -12.61
C GLY A 67 -2.89 -0.91 -11.51
N TRP A 68 -2.97 -2.19 -11.14
CA TRP A 68 -2.22 -2.74 -10.02
C TRP A 68 -0.69 -2.72 -10.24
N LYS A 69 0.04 -2.34 -9.18
CA LYS A 69 1.51 -2.48 -9.15
C LYS A 69 1.93 -3.96 -9.19
N ASP A 70 3.17 -4.22 -9.61
CA ASP A 70 3.71 -5.59 -9.70
C ASP A 70 3.59 -6.35 -8.38
N THR A 71 3.85 -5.70 -7.24
CA THR A 71 3.66 -6.30 -5.91
C THR A 71 2.24 -6.84 -5.70
N ALA A 72 1.22 -6.04 -6.02
CA ALA A 72 -0.18 -6.48 -5.86
C ALA A 72 -0.55 -7.57 -6.87
N ARG A 73 -0.12 -7.42 -8.13
CA ARG A 73 -0.33 -8.45 -9.16
C ARG A 73 0.30 -9.79 -8.76
N ASN A 74 1.56 -9.77 -8.33
CA ASN A 74 2.28 -10.96 -7.91
C ASN A 74 1.60 -11.62 -6.70
N ILE A 75 1.25 -10.87 -5.64
CA ILE A 75 0.54 -11.43 -4.47
C ILE A 75 -0.79 -12.07 -4.87
N LEU A 76 -1.57 -11.43 -5.75
CA LEU A 76 -2.83 -12.00 -6.24
C LEU A 76 -2.62 -13.26 -7.09
N ASP A 77 -1.51 -13.33 -7.83
CA ASP A 77 -1.17 -14.43 -8.73
C ASP A 77 -0.50 -15.63 -8.03
N THR A 78 0.24 -15.40 -6.94
CA THR A 78 1.11 -16.40 -6.29
C THR A 78 0.80 -16.67 -4.82
N GLY A 79 -0.07 -15.87 -4.19
CA GLY A 79 -0.24 -15.84 -2.72
C GLY A 79 0.80 -14.99 -2.03
#